data_AF-A0A6G7WYE3-F1
#
_entry.id   AF-A0A6G7WYE3-F1
#
_cell.length_a   1.000
_cell.length_b   1.000
_cell.length_c   1.000
_cell.angle_alpha   90.00
_cell.angle_beta   90.00
_cell.angle_gamma   90.00
#
_symmetry.space_group_name_H-M   'P 1'
#
loop_
_entity.id
_entity.type
_entity.pdbx_description
1 polymer ?
#
loop_
_entity_poly.entity_id
_entity_poly.type
_entity_poly.pdbx_seq_one_letter_code
_entity_poly.pdbx_strand_id
1 'polypeptide(L)'
;MSDKLLRIVEFEQELRQEEESMPATLESVVGDYRTKAHHRIAKMMRENEEQHEENLKQARHRAEEKGNEIYKSRDKTLESVKKDYTNNKTSAIDIIMEEVMKHGNR
;
A
#
# COMPACT_ATOMS: atom_id res chain seq x y z
N MET A 1 68.01 4.07 39.31
CA MET A 1 67.74 4.14 37.85
C MET A 1 66.96 2.93 37.34
N SER A 2 67.22 1.71 37.84
CA SER A 2 66.50 0.48 37.48
C SER A 2 64.96 0.57 37.65
N ASP A 3 64.47 1.08 38.78
CA ASP A 3 63.02 1.13 39.06
C ASP A 3 62.23 2.05 38.13
N LYS A 4 62.87 3.10 37.60
CA LYS A 4 62.24 3.99 36.62
C LYS A 4 62.13 3.33 35.25
N LEU A 5 63.13 2.53 34.87
CA LEU A 5 63.10 1.74 33.63
C LEU A 5 62.06 0.63 33.72
N LEU A 6 61.93 -0.03 34.86
CA LEU A 6 60.92 -1.07 35.07
C LEU A 6 59.49 -0.52 34.89
N ARG A 7 59.20 0.63 35.49
CA ARG A 7 57.89 1.30 35.35
C ARG A 7 57.58 1.75 33.93
N ILE A 8 58.60 2.16 33.16
CA ILE A 8 58.41 2.52 31.75
C ILE A 8 58.03 1.27 30.94
N VAL A 9 58.68 0.13 31.19
CA VAL A 9 58.37 -1.13 30.51
C VAL A 9 56.99 -1.66 30.88
N GLU A 10 56.60 -1.57 32.15
CA GLU A 10 55.25 -1.93 32.60
C GLU A 10 54.18 -1.07 31.91
N PHE A 11 54.39 0.25 31.85
CA PHE A 11 53.48 1.18 31.17
C PHE A 11 53.40 0.93 29.66
N GLU A 12 54.52 0.61 29.00
CA GLU A 12 54.53 0.22 27.59
C GLU A 12 53.79 -1.09 27.31
N GLN A 13 53.82 -2.05 28.25
CA GLN A 13 53.05 -3.28 28.13
C GLN A 13 51.54 -3.04 28.31
N GLU A 14 51.16 -2.19 29.27
CA GLU A 14 49.77 -1.78 29.46
C GLU A 14 49.21 -1.07 28.21
N LEU A 15 49.97 -0.13 27.65
CA LEU A 15 49.59 0.56 26.40
C LEU A 15 49.42 -0.41 25.23
N ARG A 16 50.34 -1.38 25.06
CA ARG A 16 50.21 -2.39 23.98
C ARG A 16 48.98 -3.27 24.17
N GLN A 17 48.68 -3.69 25.39
CA GLN A 17 47.47 -4.48 25.67
C GLN A 17 46.19 -3.68 25.39
N GLU A 18 46.19 -2.39 25.73
CA GLU A 18 45.08 -1.50 25.43
C GLU A 18 44.90 -1.33 23.91
N GLU A 19 45.98 -1.10 23.16
CA GLU A 19 45.98 -1.02 21.70
C GLU A 19 45.49 -2.30 21.02
N GLU A 20 45.89 -3.48 21.51
CA GLU A 20 45.45 -4.77 20.98
C GLU A 20 43.96 -5.05 21.27
N SER A 21 43.41 -4.49 22.36
CA SER A 21 42.01 -4.68 22.76
C SER A 21 41.02 -3.72 22.08
N MET A 22 41.49 -2.55 21.63
CA MET A 22 40.66 -1.54 20.97
C MET A 22 39.90 -2.06 19.73
N PRO A 23 40.50 -2.84 18.81
CA PRO A 23 39.77 -3.37 17.65
C PRO A 23 38.58 -4.26 18.03
N ALA A 24 38.73 -5.13 19.04
CA ALA A 24 37.68 -6.04 19.49
C ALA A 24 36.50 -5.29 20.13
N THR A 25 36.79 -4.24 20.92
CA THR A 25 35.74 -3.38 21.50
C THR A 25 35.01 -2.58 20.42
N LEU A 26 35.73 -2.07 19.42
CA LEU A 26 35.13 -1.34 18.30
C LEU A 26 34.22 -2.25 17.46
N GLU A 27 34.66 -3.48 17.18
CA GLU A 27 33.86 -4.48 16.45
C GLU A 27 32.59 -4.86 17.23
N SER A 28 32.69 -5.03 18.55
CA SER A 28 31.53 -5.28 19.41
C SER A 28 30.51 -4.13 19.36
N VAL A 29 30.97 -2.88 19.49
CA VAL A 29 30.10 -1.70 19.41
C VAL A 29 29.42 -1.60 18.04
N VAL A 30 30.17 -1.81 16.95
CA VAL A 30 29.63 -1.81 15.58
C VAL A 30 28.62 -2.95 15.38
N GLY A 31 28.88 -4.14 15.96
CA GLY A 31 27.98 -5.28 15.95
C GLY A 31 26.63 -4.98 16.61
N ASP A 32 26.65 -4.30 17.76
CA ASP A 32 25.45 -3.87 18.46
C ASP A 32 24.64 -2.86 17.65
N TYR A 33 25.30 -1.88 17.03
CA TYR A 33 24.64 -0.91 16.15
C TYR A 33 24.01 -1.59 14.92
N ARG A 34 24.71 -2.54 14.29
CA ARG A 34 24.17 -3.32 13.16
C ARG A 34 22.93 -4.10 13.60
N THR A 35 22.99 -4.78 14.73
CA THR A 35 21.87 -5.56 15.27
C THR A 35 20.65 -4.67 15.54
N LYS A 36 20.85 -3.51 16.18
CA LYS A 36 19.79 -2.53 16.42
C LYS A 36 19.21 -1.99 15.11
N ALA A 37 20.05 -1.71 14.11
CA ALA A 37 19.60 -1.25 12.80
C ALA A 37 18.78 -2.33 12.08
N HIS A 38 19.23 -3.57 12.03
CA HIS A 38 18.49 -4.69 11.45
C HIS A 38 17.15 -4.91 12.14
N HIS A 39 17.12 -4.84 13.48
CA HIS A 39 15.88 -4.96 14.23
C HIS A 39 14.88 -3.84 13.90
N ARG A 40 15.36 -2.59 13.79
CA ARG A 40 14.51 -1.45 13.38
C ARG A 40 13.97 -1.63 11.97
N ILE A 41 14.81 -2.05 11.02
CA ILE A 41 14.38 -2.30 9.64
C ILE A 41 13.32 -3.39 9.60
N ALA A 42 13.55 -4.52 10.28
CA ALA A 42 12.59 -5.61 10.35
C ALA A 42 11.25 -5.17 10.96
N LYS A 43 11.29 -4.34 12.02
CA LYS A 43 10.08 -3.78 12.63
C LYS A 43 9.32 -2.88 11.64
N MET A 44 10.01 -1.95 10.99
CA MET A 44 9.39 -1.05 9.99
C MET A 44 8.81 -1.81 8.81
N MET A 45 9.46 -2.89 8.36
CA MET A 45 8.93 -3.73 7.28
C MET A 45 7.62 -4.41 7.69
N ARG A 46 7.54 -4.98 8.89
CA ARG A 46 6.29 -5.58 9.40
C ARG A 46 5.17 -4.56 9.54
N GLU A 47 5.46 -3.40 10.12
CA GLU A 47 4.46 -2.33 10.28
C GLU A 47 3.95 -1.83 8.91
N ASN A 48 4.84 -1.74 7.91
CA ASN A 48 4.45 -1.36 6.56
C ASN A 48 3.63 -2.45 5.85
N GLU A 49 3.98 -3.73 6.03
CA GLU A 49 3.20 -4.86 5.50
C GLU A 49 1.79 -4.89 6.11
N GLU A 50 1.68 -4.76 7.44
CA GLU A 50 0.39 -4.69 8.14
C GLU A 50 -0.46 -3.52 7.64
N GLN A 51 0.14 -2.33 7.50
CA GLN A 51 -0.54 -1.15 6.98
C GLN A 51 -0.97 -1.34 5.52
N HIS A 52 -0.14 -1.99 4.70
CA HIS A 52 -0.47 -2.29 3.31
C HIS A 52 -1.65 -3.24 3.20
N GLU A 53 -1.68 -4.30 4.01
CA GLU A 53 -2.81 -5.23 4.06
C GLU A 53 -4.11 -4.55 4.48
N GLU A 54 -4.07 -3.67 5.48
CA GLU A 54 -5.24 -2.90 5.90
C GLU A 54 -5.74 -1.99 4.76
N ASN A 55 -4.84 -1.26 4.11
CA ASN A 55 -5.16 -0.41 2.97
C ASN A 55 -5.79 -1.22 1.82
N LEU A 56 -5.27 -2.41 1.53
CA LEU A 56 -5.84 -3.31 0.52
C LEU A 56 -7.25 -3.76 0.88
N LYS A 57 -7.50 -4.12 2.14
CA LYS A 57 -8.85 -4.50 2.62
C LYS A 57 -9.83 -3.33 2.45
N GLN A 58 -9.44 -2.13 2.87
CA GLN A 58 -10.27 -0.93 2.71
C GLN A 58 -10.53 -0.60 1.24
N ALA A 59 -9.51 -0.73 0.38
CA ALA A 59 -9.65 -0.48 -1.06
C ALA A 59 -10.62 -1.46 -1.71
N ARG A 60 -10.56 -2.75 -1.36
CA ARG A 60 -11.51 -3.77 -1.84
C ARG A 60 -12.93 -3.46 -1.40
N HIS A 61 -13.14 -3.15 -0.12
CA HIS A 61 -14.46 -2.78 0.39
C HIS A 61 -15.05 -1.58 -0.37
N ARG A 62 -14.28 -0.51 -0.54
CA ARG A 62 -14.72 0.67 -1.30
C ARG A 62 -15.03 0.35 -2.77
N ALA A 63 -14.27 -0.56 -3.38
CA ALA A 63 -14.53 -0.99 -4.75
C ALA A 63 -15.84 -1.78 -4.86
N GLU A 64 -16.12 -2.67 -3.91
CA GLU A 64 -17.36 -3.43 -3.82
C GLU A 64 -18.58 -2.51 -3.59
N GLU A 65 -18.47 -1.55 -2.66
CA GLU A 65 -19.52 -0.56 -2.41
C GLU A 65 -19.85 0.25 -3.66
N LYS A 66 -18.83 0.80 -4.34
CA LYS A 66 -19.01 1.53 -5.60
C LYS A 66 -19.60 0.65 -6.70
N GLY A 67 -19.17 -0.60 -6.80
CA GLY A 67 -19.75 -1.57 -7.73
C GLY A 67 -21.25 -1.76 -7.49
N ASN A 68 -21.64 -1.95 -6.22
CA ASN A 68 -23.04 -2.11 -5.83
C ASN A 68 -23.89 -0.85 -6.11
N GLU A 69 -23.33 0.35 -5.90
CA GLU A 69 -24.00 1.61 -6.25
C GLU A 69 -24.24 1.73 -7.76
N ILE A 70 -23.25 1.37 -8.57
CA ILE A 70 -23.37 1.37 -10.04
C ILE A 70 -24.46 0.39 -10.48
N TYR A 71 -24.50 -0.82 -9.92
CA TYR A 71 -25.54 -1.79 -10.26
C TYR A 71 -26.94 -1.30 -9.89
N LYS A 72 -27.11 -0.73 -8.69
CA LYS A 72 -28.40 -0.14 -8.28
C LYS A 72 -28.83 1.01 -9.21
N SER A 73 -27.89 1.87 -9.59
CA SER A 73 -28.15 2.98 -10.51
C SER A 73 -28.54 2.46 -11.90
N ARG A 74 -27.80 1.49 -12.44
CA ARG A 74 -28.11 0.80 -13.71
C ARG A 74 -29.53 0.23 -13.68
N ASP A 75 -29.89 -0.51 -12.63
CA ASP A 75 -31.20 -1.15 -12.55
C ASP A 75 -32.33 -0.11 -12.48
N LYS A 76 -32.12 0.99 -11.76
CA LYS A 76 -33.06 2.12 -11.74
C LYS A 76 -33.22 2.75 -13.12
N THR A 77 -32.12 2.93 -13.86
CA THR A 77 -32.15 3.47 -15.23
C THR A 77 -32.88 2.51 -16.18
N LEU A 78 -32.61 1.21 -16.11
CA LEU A 78 -33.28 0.20 -16.93
C LEU A 78 -34.79 0.18 -16.67
N GLU A 79 -35.21 0.27 -15.40
CA GLU A 79 -36.62 0.33 -15.04
C GLU A 79 -37.28 1.61 -15.59
N SER A 80 -36.59 2.75 -15.55
CA SER A 80 -37.07 3.99 -16.15
C SER A 80 -37.26 3.85 -17.68
N VAL A 81 -36.25 3.33 -18.38
CA VAL A 81 -36.31 3.12 -19.83
C VAL A 81 -37.45 2.17 -20.20
N LYS A 82 -37.62 1.09 -19.43
CA LYS A 82 -38.71 0.13 -19.64
C LYS A 82 -40.09 0.78 -19.45
N LYS A 83 -40.23 1.64 -18.44
CA LYS A 83 -41.46 2.41 -18.19
C LYS A 83 -41.76 3.37 -19.34
N ASP A 84 -40.76 4.12 -19.79
CA ASP A 84 -40.89 5.08 -20.90
C ASP A 84 -41.27 4.37 -22.20
N TYR A 85 -40.61 3.23 -22.50
CA TYR A 85 -40.98 2.39 -23.63
C TYR A 85 -42.43 1.91 -23.52
N THR A 86 -42.83 1.39 -22.36
CA THR A 86 -44.19 0.84 -22.17
C THR A 86 -45.27 1.90 -22.36
N ASN A 87 -45.02 3.13 -21.91
CA ASN A 87 -45.94 4.24 -22.05
C ASN A 87 -46.04 4.75 -23.49
N ASN A 88 -44.91 4.78 -24.21
CA ASN A 88 -44.83 5.44 -25.51
C ASN A 88 -44.92 4.50 -26.72
N LYS A 89 -44.80 3.17 -26.53
CA LYS A 89 -44.77 2.19 -27.63
C LYS A 89 -45.96 2.30 -28.58
N THR A 90 -47.18 2.49 -28.05
CA THR A 90 -48.39 2.54 -28.86
C THR A 90 -48.43 3.84 -29.67
N SER A 91 -48.19 4.98 -29.01
CA SER A 91 -48.15 6.28 -29.67
C SER A 91 -47.06 6.34 -30.75
N ALA A 92 -45.89 5.74 -30.52
CA ALA A 92 -44.84 5.65 -31.53
C ALA A 92 -45.27 4.82 -32.75
N ILE A 93 -45.95 3.68 -32.53
CA ILE A 93 -46.51 2.87 -33.62
C ILE A 93 -47.56 3.66 -34.40
N ASP A 94 -48.45 4.37 -33.72
CA ASP A 94 -49.52 5.16 -34.35
C ASP A 94 -48.95 6.25 -35.25
N ILE A 95 -47.92 6.97 -34.78
CA ILE A 95 -47.20 7.98 -35.57
C ILE A 95 -46.57 7.35 -36.81
N ILE A 96 -45.89 6.20 -36.66
CA ILE A 96 -45.27 5.50 -37.80
C ILE A 96 -46.35 5.03 -38.79
N MET A 97 -47.46 4.47 -38.32
CA MET A 97 -48.57 4.04 -39.17
C MET A 97 -49.19 5.22 -39.92
N GLU A 98 -49.42 6.35 -39.26
CA GLU A 98 -49.89 7.57 -39.92
C GLU A 98 -48.95 8.02 -41.02
N GLU A 99 -47.64 8.04 -40.76
CA GLU A 99 -46.65 8.49 -41.73
C GLU A 99 -46.59 7.56 -42.95
N VAL A 100 -46.64 6.24 -42.72
CA VAL A 100 -46.71 5.23 -43.79
C VAL A 100 -47.99 5.40 -44.61
N MET A 101 -49.13 5.65 -43.98
CA MET A 101 -50.39 5.87 -44.71
C MET A 101 -50.35 7.18 -45.53
N LYS A 102 -49.72 8.24 -45.02
CA LYS A 102 -49.59 9.53 -45.71
C LYS A 102 -48.60 9.51 -46.87
N HIS A 103 -47.54 8.72 -46.78
CA HIS A 103 -46.40 8.82 -47.70
C HIS A 103 -46.03 7.52 -48.42
N GLY A 104 -46.52 6.36 -47.99
CA GLY A 104 -46.13 5.05 -48.53
C GLY A 104 -46.78 4.65 -49.86
N ASN A 105 -47.79 5.38 -50.32
CA ASN A 105 -48.46 5.17 -51.63
C ASN A 105 -48.07 6.23 -52.69
N ARG A 106 -46.90 6.86 -52.54
CA ARG A 106 -46.22 7.62 -53.59
C ARG A 106 -45.08 6.80 -54.17
#